data_AF-A0A7K2BTX6-F1
#
_entry.id   AF-A0A7K2BTX6-F1
#
_cell.length_a   1.000
_cell.length_b   1.000
_cell.length_c   1.000
_cell.angle_alpha   90.00
_cell.angle_beta   90.00
_cell.angle_gamma   90.00
#
_symmetry.space_group_name_H-M   'P 1'
#
loop_
_entity.id
_entity.type
_entity.pdbx_description
1 polymer ?
#
loop_
_entity_poly.entity_id
_entity_poly.type
_entity_poly.pdbx_seq_one_letter_code
_entity_poly.pdbx_strand_id
1 'polypeptide(L)' 'ADALDDVIEILPAMKAPTVNELFQGAGYAVETVVPRSEINILIPALRDLGATDIVEMPISKIVP' A
#
# COMPACT_ATOMS: atom_id res chain seq x y z
N ALA A 1 2.31 11.17 13.85
CA ALA A 1 3.01 10.05 13.20
C ALA A 1 3.32 10.51 11.78
N ASP A 2 4.41 10.03 11.19
CA ASP A 2 4.65 10.30 9.78
C ASP A 2 3.57 9.56 8.97
N ALA A 3 3.07 10.17 7.89
CA ALA A 3 1.97 9.59 7.09
C ALA A 3 2.27 8.16 6.59
N LEU A 4 3.55 7.79 6.50
CA LEU A 4 3.99 6.43 6.21
C LEU A 4 3.59 5.42 7.29
N ASP A 5 3.78 5.75 8.57
CA ASP A 5 3.48 4.84 9.67
C ASP A 5 1.97 4.57 9.74
N ASP A 6 1.15 5.62 9.61
CA ASP A 6 -0.31 5.51 9.61
C ASP A 6 -0.81 4.64 8.44
N VAL A 7 -0.17 4.76 7.26
CA VAL A 7 -0.47 3.91 6.09
C VAL A 7 -0.05 2.46 6.33
N ILE A 8 1.13 2.21 6.90
CA ILE A 8 1.62 0.86 7.19
C ILE A 8 0.71 0.14 8.20
N GLU A 9 0.17 0.85 9.18
CA GLU A 9 -0.70 0.27 10.21
C GLU A 9 -2.02 -0.31 9.64
N ILE A 10 -2.57 0.30 8.58
CA ILE A 10 -3.84 -0.15 7.99
C ILE A 10 -3.67 -1.13 6.83
N LEU A 11 -2.47 -1.26 6.28
CA LEU A 11 -2.24 -2.10 5.09
C LEU A 11 -2.21 -3.58 5.45
N PRO A 12 -3.12 -4.41 4.89
CA PRO A 12 -2.98 -5.85 4.96
C PRO A 12 -1.74 -6.27 4.16
N ALA A 13 -0.98 -7.22 4.68
CA ALA A 13 0.14 -7.82 3.96
C ALA A 13 0.22 -9.31 4.27
N MET A 14 0.55 -10.13 3.25
CA MET A 14 0.78 -11.57 3.47
C MET A 14 2.01 -11.84 4.35
N LYS A 15 3.04 -10.99 4.28
CA LYS A 15 4.27 -11.11 5.08
C LYS A 15 4.72 -9.77 5.65
N ALA A 16 4.92 -8.80 4.76
CA ALA A 16 5.19 -7.40 5.08
C ALA A 16 4.98 -6.58 3.80
N PRO A 17 4.56 -5.31 3.90
CA PRO A 17 4.55 -4.42 2.74
C PRO A 17 5.99 -4.14 2.28
N THR A 18 6.18 -3.99 0.97
CA THR A 18 7.44 -3.49 0.40
C THR A 18 7.43 -1.97 0.50
N VAL A 19 8.51 -1.40 1.04
CA VAL A 19 8.67 0.06 1.19
C VAL A 19 9.99 0.46 0.52
N ASN A 20 9.91 1.32 -0.49
CA ASN A 20 11.07 1.86 -1.20
C ASN A 20 11.07 3.38 -1.14
N GLU A 21 12.22 3.98 -0.84
CA GLU A 21 12.36 5.44 -0.88
C GLU A 21 12.37 5.95 -2.33
N LEU A 22 11.62 7.01 -2.59
CA LEU A 22 11.58 7.66 -3.90
C LEU A 22 12.82 8.53 -4.12
N PHE A 23 13.12 8.81 -5.38
CA PHE A 23 14.29 9.61 -5.77
C PHE A 23 14.34 10.94 -5.01
N GLN A 24 15.51 11.27 -4.47
CA GLN A 24 15.78 12.51 -3.71
C GLN A 24 14.88 12.73 -2.48
N GLY A 25 14.39 11.66 -1.84
CA GLY A 25 13.58 11.78 -0.63
C GLY A 25 12.19 12.35 -0.90
N ALA A 26 11.69 12.19 -2.13
CA ALA A 26 10.36 12.68 -2.54
C ALA A 26 9.19 11.93 -1.86
N GLY A 27 9.47 10.89 -1.08
CA GLY A 27 8.49 10.09 -0.36
C GLY A 27 8.83 8.60 -0.41
N TYR A 28 7.80 7.76 -0.24
CA TYR A 28 7.94 6.31 -0.27
C TYR A 28 6.94 5.67 -1.23
N ALA A 29 7.41 4.71 -2.00
CA ALA A 29 6.55 3.77 -2.71
C ALA A 29 6.26 2.59 -1.78
N VAL A 30 4.97 2.36 -1.53
CA VAL A 30 4.48 1.26 -0.70
C VAL A 30 3.70 0.28 -1.58
N GLU A 31 4.06 -0.99 -1.54
CA GLU A 31 3.41 -2.05 -2.32
C GLU A 31 3.02 -3.22 -1.40
N THR A 32 1.79 -3.72 -1.56
CA THR A 32 1.32 -4.89 -0.82
C THR A 32 0.28 -5.68 -1.63
N VAL A 33 0.06 -6.94 -1.24
CA VAL A 33 -0.96 -7.81 -1.80
C VAL A 33 -2.11 -7.92 -0.81
N VAL A 34 -3.31 -7.55 -1.25
CA VAL A 34 -4.53 -7.53 -0.43
C VAL A 34 -5.65 -8.37 -1.06
N PRO A 35 -6.61 -8.87 -0.25
CA PRO A 35 -7.81 -9.52 -0.77
C PRO A 35 -8.64 -8.55 -1.62
N ARG A 36 -9.15 -9.03 -2.76
CA ARG A 36 -9.98 -8.22 -3.67
C ARG A 36 -11.21 -7.61 -3.00
N SER A 37 -11.78 -8.29 -2.01
CA SER A 37 -12.94 -7.84 -1.24
C SER A 37 -12.67 -6.57 -0.42
N GLU A 38 -11.42 -6.28 -0.08
CA GLU A 38 -11.04 -5.17 0.81
C GLU A 38 -10.69 -3.88 0.03
N ILE A 39 -10.46 -3.98 -1.28
CA ILE A 39 -9.97 -2.89 -2.14
C ILE A 39 -10.87 -1.66 -2.07
N ASN A 40 -12.19 -1.85 -2.13
CA ASN A 40 -13.17 -0.74 -2.11
C ASN A 40 -13.19 0.04 -0.79
N ILE A 41 -12.66 -0.54 0.28
CA ILE A 41 -12.56 0.08 1.61
C ILE A 41 -11.16 0.68 1.81
N LEU A 42 -10.12 -0.05 1.37
CA LEU A 42 -8.73 0.34 1.53
C LEU A 42 -8.36 1.57 0.70
N ILE A 43 -8.76 1.65 -0.57
CA ILE A 43 -8.36 2.78 -1.44
C ILE A 43 -8.82 4.13 -0.85
N PRO A 44 -10.10 4.31 -0.43
CA PRO A 44 -10.51 5.53 0.25
C PRO A 44 -9.74 5.81 1.54
N ALA A 45 -9.57 4.80 2.41
CA ALA A 45 -8.86 4.97 3.68
C ALA A 45 -7.39 5.40 3.48
N LEU A 46 -6.70 4.82 2.50
CA LEU A 46 -5.34 5.19 2.14
C LEU A 46 -5.25 6.64 1.66
N ARG A 47 -6.22 7.07 0.84
CA ARG A 47 -6.28 8.47 0.36
C ARG A 47 -6.51 9.45 1.51
N ASP A 48 -7.38 9.11 2.46
CA ASP A 48 -7.65 9.93 3.65
C ASP A 48 -6.40 10.08 4.55
N LEU A 49 -5.53 9.07 4.56
CA LEU A 49 -4.22 9.10 5.22
C LEU A 49 -3.11 9.79 4.40
N GLY A 50 -3.42 10.29 3.20
CA GLY A 50 -2.50 11.05 2.37
C GLY A 50 -1.76 10.25 1.29
N ALA A 51 -2.12 8.98 1.06
CA ALA A 51 -1.57 8.22 -0.05
C ALA A 51 -2.05 8.78 -1.40
N THR A 52 -1.11 8.93 -2.33
CA THR A 52 -1.38 9.38 -3.70
C THR A 52 -0.99 8.30 -4.72
N ASP A 53 -1.41 8.47 -5.96
CA ASP A 53 -0.96 7.66 -7.11
C ASP A 53 -1.15 6.13 -6.93
N ILE A 54 -2.26 5.74 -6.31
CA ILE A 54 -2.59 4.33 -6.02
C ILE A 54 -2.86 3.55 -7.31
N VAL A 55 -2.15 2.43 -7.49
CA VAL A 55 -2.32 1.51 -8.63
C VAL A 55 -2.75 0.13 -8.13
N GLU A 56 -3.86 -0.38 -8.65
CA GLU A 56 -4.30 -1.76 -8.43
C GLU A 56 -3.87 -2.65 -9.62
N MET A 57 -3.23 -3.78 -9.34
CA MET A 57 -2.85 -4.76 -10.36
C MET A 57 -3.31 -6.16 -9.96
N PRO A 58 -3.97 -6.92 -10.86
CA PRO A 58 -4.37 -8.30 -10.56
C PRO A 58 -3.14 -9.23 -10.53
N ILE A 59 -3.06 -10.08 -9.51
CA ILE A 59 -2.03 -11.12 -9.44
C ILE A 59 -2.39 -12.28 -10.38
N SER A 60 -1.50 -12.59 -11.31
CA SER A 60 -1.69 -13.66 -12.31
C SER A 60 -1.42 -15.06 -11.74
N LYS A 61 -0.48 -15.18 -10.81
CA LYS A 61 -0.10 -16.45 -10.16
C LYS A 61 0.59 -16.17 -8.83
N ILE A 62 0.23 -16.94 -7.80
CA ILE A 62 0.94 -16.98 -6.51
C ILE A 62 1.70 -18.31 -6.43
N VAL A 63 2.99 -18.24 -6.09
CA VAL A 63 3.84 -19.42 -5.83
C VAL A 63 4.32 -19.34 -4.38
N PRO A 64 3.94 -20.28 -3.51
CA PRO A 64 4.36 -20.31 -2.10
C PRO A 64 5.84 -20.65 -1.90
#